data_AF-A0A0Q5BTF8-F1
#
_entry.id   AF-A0A0Q5BTF8-F1
#
_cell.length_a   1.000
_cell.length_b   1.000
_cell.length_c   1.000
_cell.angle_alpha   90.00
_cell.angle_beta   90.00
_cell.angle_gamma   90.00
#
_symmetry.space_group_name_H-M   'P 1'
#
loop_
_entity.id
_entity.type
_entity.pdbx_description
1 polymer ?
#
loop_
_entity_poly.entity_id
_entity_poly.type
_entity_poly.pdbx_seq_one_letter_code
_entity_poly.pdbx_strand_id
1 'polypeptide(L)'
;MPTSGSCPGDSDGPIPPDEPSIVSSALSRHAAVVHQAAGFVGAGLRVSPDDALAILEREARRLRIDLAVLSADIVERRRPLPAAD
;
A
#
# COMPACT_ATOMS: atom_id res chain seq x y z
N MET A 1 60.15 8.36 -11.54
CA MET A 1 59.04 8.37 -10.56
C MET A 1 57.93 9.19 -11.19
N PRO A 2 56.70 8.68 -11.43
CA PRO A 2 55.81 7.86 -10.59
C PRO A 2 55.70 6.40 -11.09
N THR A 3 55.52 5.33 -10.31
CA THR A 3 54.45 4.83 -9.38
C THR A 3 53.12 4.49 -10.03
N SER A 4 52.60 3.34 -9.58
CA SER A 4 51.23 2.85 -9.70
C SER A 4 50.94 2.16 -11.03
N GLY A 5 50.62 0.88 -11.09
CA GLY A 5 50.06 0.01 -10.06
C GLY A 5 49.07 -0.88 -10.79
N SER A 6 49.27 -2.18 -10.73
CA SER A 6 48.39 -3.20 -11.29
C SER A 6 46.96 -3.03 -10.76
N CYS A 7 45.98 -3.00 -11.65
CA CYS A 7 44.60 -3.39 -11.33
C CYS A 7 44.18 -4.48 -12.32
N PRO A 8 44.29 -5.77 -11.97
CA PRO A 8 43.54 -6.82 -12.62
C PRO A 8 42.26 -7.09 -11.82
N GLY A 9 41.11 -7.02 -12.49
CA GLY A 9 39.84 -7.49 -11.95
C GLY A 9 38.97 -6.36 -11.42
N ASP A 10 37.88 -6.10 -12.14
CA ASP A 10 36.61 -6.38 -11.51
C ASP A 10 35.74 -7.06 -12.56
N SER A 11 35.19 -8.19 -12.14
CA SER A 11 34.51 -9.14 -12.98
C SER A 11 33.21 -8.52 -13.49
N ASP A 12 33.04 -8.56 -14.81
CA ASP A 12 31.74 -8.51 -15.47
C ASP A 12 30.93 -9.73 -15.03
N GLY A 13 30.41 -9.67 -13.81
CA GLY A 13 29.50 -10.64 -13.23
C GLY A 13 28.07 -10.23 -13.55
N PRO A 14 27.21 -11.13 -14.04
CA PRO A 14 25.82 -10.78 -14.29
C PRO A 14 25.15 -10.57 -12.92
N ILE A 15 24.59 -9.38 -12.67
CA ILE A 15 23.65 -9.19 -11.57
C ILE A 15 22.23 -9.40 -12.13
N PRO A 16 21.65 -10.60 -12.01
CA PRO A 16 20.24 -10.71 -11.77
C PRO A 16 20.05 -11.37 -10.41
N PRO A 17 19.40 -10.66 -9.49
CA PRO A 17 18.22 -11.28 -8.92
C PRO A 17 17.06 -10.28 -8.89
N ASP A 18 15.96 -10.72 -9.49
CA ASP A 18 14.58 -10.38 -9.15
C ASP A 18 14.44 -9.84 -7.70
N GLU A 19 14.48 -8.53 -7.52
CA GLU A 19 14.03 -7.89 -6.28
C GLU A 19 12.54 -7.58 -6.40
N PRO A 20 11.74 -7.84 -5.36
CA PRO A 20 10.35 -8.24 -5.51
C PRO A 20 9.46 -7.03 -5.85
N SER A 21 9.26 -6.80 -7.15
CA SER A 21 8.28 -5.83 -7.69
C SER A 21 6.85 -6.06 -7.18
N ILE A 22 6.58 -7.26 -6.65
CA ILE A 22 5.30 -7.67 -6.06
C ILE A 22 5.03 -6.93 -4.73
N VAL A 23 6.05 -6.58 -3.94
CA VAL A 23 5.85 -5.95 -2.61
C VAL A 23 5.40 -4.50 -2.75
N SER A 24 5.96 -3.77 -3.72
CA SER A 24 5.66 -2.35 -3.93
C SER A 24 4.22 -2.13 -4.44
N SER A 25 3.76 -3.02 -5.32
CA SER A 25 2.41 -2.97 -5.91
C SER A 25 1.32 -3.32 -4.89
N ALA A 26 1.57 -4.33 -4.05
CA ALA A 26 0.63 -4.75 -3.01
C ALA A 26 0.49 -3.70 -1.90
N LEU A 27 1.60 -3.09 -1.46
CA LEU A 27 1.57 -1.96 -0.51
C LEU A 27 0.86 -0.74 -1.10
N SER A 28 1.07 -0.44 -2.40
CA SER A 28 0.39 0.64 -3.10
C SER A 28 -1.12 0.41 -3.18
N ARG A 29 -1.55 -0.81 -3.53
CA ARG A 29 -2.98 -1.18 -3.54
C ARG A 29 -3.59 -1.11 -2.14
N HIS A 30 -2.88 -1.60 -1.13
CA HIS A 30 -3.33 -1.53 0.27
C HIS A 30 -3.55 -0.07 0.68
N ALA A 31 -2.58 0.81 0.44
CA ALA A 31 -2.68 2.23 0.74
C ALA A 31 -3.84 2.91 -0.01
N ALA A 32 -4.05 2.56 -1.28
CA ALA A 32 -5.15 3.11 -2.09
C ALA A 32 -6.53 2.73 -1.52
N VAL A 33 -6.72 1.46 -1.12
CA VAL A 33 -8.00 0.98 -0.56
C VAL A 33 -8.28 1.64 0.79
N VAL A 34 -7.26 1.76 1.65
CA VAL A 34 -7.37 2.45 2.95
C VAL A 34 -7.73 3.93 2.76
N HIS A 35 -7.08 4.62 1.81
CA HIS A 35 -7.36 6.02 1.52
C HIS A 35 -8.79 6.22 0.96
N GLN A 36 -9.25 5.33 0.08
CA GLN A 36 -10.64 5.36 -0.41
C GLN A 36 -11.64 5.14 0.73
N ALA A 37 -11.41 4.16 1.60
CA ALA A 37 -12.26 3.92 2.76
C ALA A 37 -12.30 5.13 3.70
N ALA A 38 -11.15 5.76 3.98
CA ALA A 38 -11.07 6.98 4.78
C ALA A 38 -11.85 8.14 4.15
N GLY A 39 -11.77 8.30 2.82
CA GLY A 39 -12.59 9.28 2.09
C GLY A 39 -14.08 9.04 2.25
N PHE A 40 -14.55 7.79 2.14
CA PHE A 40 -15.96 7.44 2.33
C PHE A 40 -16.45 7.69 3.76
N VAL A 41 -15.66 7.27 4.76
CA VAL A 41 -16.00 7.47 6.16
C VAL A 41 -15.98 8.96 6.52
N GLY A 42 -14.98 9.70 6.04
CA GLY A 42 -14.87 11.15 6.22
C GLY A 42 -16.07 11.89 5.66
N ALA A 43 -16.50 11.55 4.44
CA ALA A 43 -17.70 12.12 3.83
C ALA A 43 -18.98 11.81 4.63
N GLY A 44 -19.12 10.57 5.13
CA GLY A 44 -20.28 10.14 5.92
C GLY A 44 -20.35 10.79 7.30
N LEU A 45 -19.21 11.03 7.94
CA LEU A 45 -19.11 11.60 9.28
C LEU A 45 -18.86 13.12 9.29
N ARG A 46 -18.64 13.74 8.12
CA ARG A 46 -18.26 15.15 7.94
C ARG A 46 -16.98 15.52 8.70
N VAL A 47 -15.98 14.65 8.64
CA VAL A 47 -14.65 14.85 9.23
C VAL A 47 -13.57 14.81 8.16
N SER A 48 -12.35 15.24 8.49
CA SER A 48 -11.22 15.18 7.57
C SER A 48 -10.86 13.71 7.23
N PRO A 49 -10.23 13.45 6.08
CA PRO A 49 -9.74 12.11 5.74
C PRO A 49 -8.76 11.53 6.77
N ASP A 50 -7.94 12.39 7.39
CA ASP A 50 -6.98 11.98 8.42
C ASP A 50 -7.69 11.55 9.72
N ASP A 51 -8.72 12.31 10.14
CA ASP A 51 -9.55 11.93 11.29
C ASP A 51 -10.32 10.63 11.01
N ALA A 52 -10.82 10.46 9.79
CA ALA A 52 -11.50 9.24 9.35
C ALA A 52 -10.56 8.03 9.35
N LEU A 53 -9.29 8.21 8.96
CA LEU A 53 -8.26 7.17 9.06
C LEU A 53 -8.01 6.77 10.51
N ALA A 54 -7.87 7.74 11.43
CA ALA A 54 -7.70 7.44 12.85
C ALA A 54 -8.90 6.68 13.45
N ILE A 55 -10.11 6.98 12.99
CA ILE A 55 -11.33 6.25 13.37
C ILE A 55 -11.28 4.81 12.83
N LEU A 56 -10.90 4.63 11.56
CA LEU A 56 -10.75 3.30 10.95
C LEU A 56 -9.71 2.44 11.66
N GLU A 57 -8.54 3.00 11.98
CA GLU A 57 -7.49 2.30 12.74
C GLU A 57 -7.96 1.89 14.13
N ARG A 58 -8.68 2.77 14.83
CA ARG A 58 -9.27 2.46 16.13
C ARG A 58 -10.28 1.33 16.02
N GLU A 59 -11.13 1.34 14.99
CA GLU A 59 -12.16 0.32 14.81
C GLU A 59 -11.57 -1.02 14.41
N ALA A 60 -10.58 -1.04 13.51
CA ALA A 60 -9.83 -2.24 13.14
C ALA A 60 -9.19 -2.90 14.37
N ARG A 61 -8.55 -2.11 15.25
CA ARG A 61 -7.99 -2.59 16.53
C ARG A 61 -9.06 -3.15 17.46
N ARG A 62 -10.20 -2.47 17.57
CA ARG A 62 -11.33 -2.88 18.43
C ARG A 62 -11.91 -4.22 17.97
N LEU A 63 -12.06 -4.39 16.66
CA LEU A 63 -12.58 -5.60 16.03
C LEU A 63 -11.52 -6.70 15.88
N ARG A 64 -10.24 -6.39 16.14
CA ARG A 64 -9.08 -7.27 15.94
C ARG A 64 -8.99 -7.81 14.50
N ILE A 65 -9.23 -6.94 13.54
CA ILE A 65 -9.11 -7.23 12.10
C ILE A 65 -8.05 -6.32 11.47
N ASP A 66 -7.55 -6.75 10.32
CA ASP A 66 -6.60 -5.95 9.54
C ASP A 66 -7.29 -4.70 8.96
N LEU A 67 -6.59 -3.57 9.00
CA LEU A 67 -7.11 -2.29 8.52
C LEU A 67 -7.49 -2.33 7.03
N ALA A 68 -6.74 -3.02 6.18
CA ALA A 68 -7.10 -3.17 4.78
C ALA A 68 -8.30 -4.09 4.58
N VAL A 69 -8.48 -5.11 5.42
CA VAL A 69 -9.68 -5.96 5.33
C VAL A 69 -10.93 -5.15 5.68
N LEU A 70 -10.87 -4.36 6.75
CA LEU A 70 -11.95 -3.43 7.08
C LEU A 70 -12.19 -2.40 5.97
N SER A 71 -11.12 -1.83 5.42
CA SER A 71 -11.21 -0.83 4.36
C SER A 71 -11.79 -1.41 3.08
N ALA A 72 -11.41 -2.63 2.71
CA ALA A 72 -11.96 -3.34 1.55
C ALA A 72 -13.47 -3.59 1.72
N ASP A 73 -13.91 -4.08 2.89
CA ASP A 73 -15.34 -4.30 3.17
C ASP A 73 -16.16 -2.99 3.05
N ILE A 74 -15.62 -1.89 3.56
CA ILE A 74 -16.26 -0.57 3.45
C ILE A 74 -16.40 -0.13 1.99
N VAL A 75 -15.32 -0.26 1.20
CA VAL A 75 -15.32 0.11 -0.21
C VAL A 75 -16.27 -0.79 -1.02
N GLU A 76 -16.27 -2.10 -0.75
CA GLU A 76 -17.14 -3.06 -1.43
C GLU A 76 -18.62 -2.81 -1.15
N ARG A 77 -19.00 -2.53 0.10
CA ARG A 77 -20.40 -2.20 0.46
C ARG A 77 -20.91 -0.91 -0.18
N ARG A 78 -20.00 -0.01 -0.55
CA ARG A 78 -20.34 1.24 -1.23
C ARG A 78 -20.25 1.12 -2.75
N ARG A 79 -19.65 0.06 -3.27
CA ARG A 79 -19.57 -0.18 -4.70
C ARG A 79 -20.99 -0.47 -5.22
N PRO A 80 -21.51 0.32 -6.17
CA PRO A 80 -22.76 -0.03 -6.83
C PRO A 80 -22.59 -1.40 -7.49
N LEU A 81 -23.54 -2.30 -7.27
CA LEU A 81 -23.56 -3.59 -7.97
C LEU A 81 -23.59 -3.30 -9.48
N PRO A 82 -22.76 -4.00 -10.29
CA PRO A 82 -22.89 -3.88 -11.74
C PRO A 82 -24.33 -4.29 -12.10
N ALA A 83 -25.05 -3.41 -12.79
CA ALA A 83 -26.35 -3.74 -13.34
C ALA A 83 -26.12 -4.89 -14.33
N ALA A 84 -26.72 -6.03 -14.08
CA ALA A 84 -26.78 -7.09 -15.07
C ALA A 84 -27.70 -6.59 -16.19
N ASP A 85 -27.12 -6.28 -17.35
CA ASP A 85 -27.86 -6.15 -18.61
C ASP A 85 -28.41 -7.51 -19.05
#